data_AF-A0A7H4LUM3-F1
#
_entry.id   AF-A0A7H4LUM3-F1
#
_cell.length_a   1.000
_cell.length_b   1.000
_cell.length_c   1.000
_cell.angle_alpha   90.00
_cell.angle_beta   90.00
_cell.angle_gamma   90.00
#
_symmetry.space_group_name_H-M   'P 1'
#
loop_
_entity.id
_entity.type
_entity.pdbx_description
1 polymer ?
#
loop_
_entity_poly.entity_id
_entity_poly.type
_entity_poly.pdbx_seq_one_letter_code
_entity_poly.pdbx_strand_id
1 'polypeptide(L)'
;MKAREVNFDGLPGLTHHYAGLSFGNEASTKHRYRVSNPQLAAKQGLKKMKALADAGYPQALIPPQERPNIPLLRQIGFSGSDEQVLEKAARQAPELLSAVSSASSMWVANAATVSPSADSLDGRVHLTVANLNDKFHRASEAPTTEALLRAIFPDEQRFAVHGALPRYRCSAMKGRQTTTASAATTARPACSCLFTAASRGAKIIRCATRRGRRSRPARPSPA
;
A
#
# COMPACT_ATOMS: atom_id res chain seq x y z
N MET A 1 5.85 -21.86 16.92
CA MET A 1 5.58 -21.67 15.47
C MET A 1 6.60 -20.68 14.87
N LYS A 2 6.94 -20.82 13.58
CA LYS A 2 7.83 -19.88 12.86
C LYS A 2 6.99 -18.91 12.03
N ALA A 3 7.35 -17.63 12.07
CA ALA A 3 6.76 -16.58 11.27
C ALA A 3 7.25 -16.63 9.83
N ARG A 4 6.42 -16.16 8.89
CA ARG A 4 6.87 -15.83 7.53
C ARG A 4 6.35 -14.44 7.17
N GLU A 5 7.14 -13.74 6.37
CA GLU A 5 6.68 -12.55 5.69
C GLU A 5 5.83 -12.98 4.48
N VAL A 6 4.63 -12.41 4.36
CA VAL A 6 3.75 -12.63 3.22
C VAL A 6 3.61 -11.33 2.44
N ASN A 7 3.90 -11.38 1.15
CA ASN A 7 3.73 -10.25 0.24
C ASN A 7 2.27 -10.17 -0.21
N PHE A 8 1.63 -9.03 0.02
CA PHE A 8 0.35 -8.71 -0.60
C PHE A 8 0.57 -7.63 -1.66
N ASP A 9 0.18 -7.94 -2.89
CA ASP A 9 0.34 -7.08 -4.05
C ASP A 9 -1.00 -6.57 -4.56
N GLY A 10 -1.06 -5.29 -4.96
CA GLY A 10 -2.25 -4.72 -5.57
C GLY A 10 -2.32 -5.05 -7.06
N LEU A 11 -3.44 -5.63 -7.50
CA LEU A 11 -3.71 -5.84 -8.91
C LEU A 11 -4.10 -4.50 -9.57
N PRO A 12 -3.40 -4.06 -10.64
CA PRO A 12 -3.81 -2.88 -11.41
C PRO A 12 -5.25 -2.99 -11.94
N GLY A 13 -6.04 -1.95 -11.71
CA GLY A 13 -7.44 -1.87 -12.16
C GLY A 13 -7.57 -1.54 -13.65
N LEU A 14 -8.78 -1.77 -14.20
CA LEU A 14 -9.10 -1.56 -15.61
C LEU A 14 -9.00 -0.09 -16.06
N THR A 15 -9.15 0.85 -15.13
CA THR A 15 -9.08 2.29 -15.38
C THR A 15 -7.66 2.86 -15.22
N HIS A 16 -6.62 2.02 -15.22
CA HIS A 16 -5.24 2.49 -15.11
C HIS A 16 -4.90 3.51 -16.21
N HIS A 17 -4.53 4.73 -15.83
CA HIS A 17 -4.18 5.82 -16.75
C HIS A 17 -3.18 6.80 -16.12
N TYR A 18 -2.50 7.60 -16.95
CA TYR A 18 -1.49 8.56 -16.51
C TYR A 18 -2.05 9.99 -16.47
N ALA A 19 -2.51 10.43 -15.30
CA ALA A 19 -3.17 11.73 -15.13
C ALA A 19 -2.33 12.82 -14.45
N GLY A 20 -1.14 12.49 -13.93
CA GLY A 20 -0.29 13.49 -13.26
C GLY A 20 -0.84 14.03 -11.93
N LEU A 21 -1.74 13.29 -11.28
CA LEU A 21 -2.50 13.75 -10.10
C LEU A 21 -1.69 13.85 -8.80
N SER A 22 -0.43 13.39 -8.79
CA SER A 22 0.42 13.38 -7.61
C SER A 22 1.52 14.45 -7.72
N PHE A 23 1.17 15.71 -7.42
CA PHE A 23 2.18 16.77 -7.33
C PHE A 23 3.27 16.41 -6.31
N GLY A 24 4.54 16.53 -6.72
CA GLY A 24 5.72 16.04 -6.00
C GLY A 24 6.18 14.62 -6.38
N ASN A 25 5.40 13.85 -7.15
CA ASN A 25 5.84 12.60 -7.76
C ASN A 25 6.25 12.86 -9.22
N GLU A 26 7.56 12.96 -9.46
CA GLU A 26 8.09 13.25 -10.79
C GLU A 26 7.62 12.28 -11.87
N ALA A 27 7.51 10.99 -11.55
CA ALA A 27 7.05 9.98 -12.51
C ALA A 27 5.59 10.22 -12.90
N SER A 28 4.74 10.62 -11.95
CA SER A 28 3.34 10.97 -12.22
C SER A 28 3.25 12.17 -13.17
N THR A 29 3.99 13.24 -12.88
CA THR A 29 3.98 14.47 -13.68
C THR A 29 4.57 14.26 -15.08
N LYS A 30 5.73 13.57 -15.18
CA LYS A 30 6.44 13.33 -16.46
C LYS A 30 5.66 12.48 -17.46
N HIS A 31 4.77 11.61 -17.00
CA HIS A 31 3.99 10.70 -17.85
C HIS A 31 2.54 11.17 -18.07
N ARG A 32 2.17 12.36 -17.60
CA ARG A 32 0.82 12.92 -17.75
C ARG A 32 0.36 12.85 -19.22
N TYR A 33 -0.87 12.40 -19.43
CA TYR A 33 -1.54 12.24 -20.72
C TYR A 33 -0.90 11.25 -21.70
N ARG A 34 0.04 10.43 -21.26
CA ARG A 34 0.46 9.27 -22.08
C ARG A 34 -0.65 8.23 -22.12
N VAL A 35 -0.75 7.54 -23.25
CA VAL A 35 -1.65 6.37 -23.40
C VAL A 35 -1.15 5.26 -22.48
N SER A 36 -2.04 4.74 -21.64
CA SER A 36 -1.78 3.59 -20.77
C SER A 36 -2.22 2.28 -21.42
N ASN A 37 -1.75 1.16 -20.87
CA ASN A 37 -2.24 -0.17 -21.23
C ASN A 37 -2.59 -0.94 -19.95
N PRO A 38 -3.86 -0.85 -19.48
CA PRO A 38 -4.31 -1.48 -18.24
C PRO A 38 -4.07 -3.00 -18.21
N GLN A 39 -4.33 -3.68 -19.33
CA GLN A 39 -4.12 -5.13 -19.43
C GLN A 39 -2.64 -5.50 -19.30
N LEU A 40 -1.75 -4.75 -19.96
CA LEU A 40 -0.31 -4.96 -19.85
C LEU A 40 0.18 -4.66 -18.43
N ALA A 41 -0.30 -3.60 -17.78
CA ALA A 41 0.03 -3.28 -16.40
C ALA A 41 -0.37 -4.42 -15.44
N ALA A 42 -1.59 -4.95 -15.58
CA ALA A 42 -2.06 -6.10 -14.81
C ALA A 42 -1.21 -7.35 -15.05
N LYS A 43 -0.92 -7.68 -16.33
CA LYS A 43 -0.05 -8.82 -16.70
C LYS A 43 1.37 -8.69 -16.13
N GLN A 44 1.94 -7.49 -16.14
CA GLN A 44 3.27 -7.23 -15.55
C GLN A 44 3.26 -7.45 -14.03
N GLY A 45 2.21 -6.96 -13.34
CA GLY A 45 2.03 -7.20 -11.91
C GLY A 45 1.90 -8.68 -11.57
N LEU A 46 1.02 -9.40 -12.28
CA LEU A 46 0.80 -10.84 -12.09
C LEU A 46 2.07 -11.66 -12.37
N LYS A 47 2.83 -11.32 -13.42
CA LYS A 47 4.11 -11.98 -13.72
C LYS A 47 5.11 -11.83 -12.56
N LYS A 48 5.18 -10.64 -11.94
CA LYS A 48 6.02 -10.41 -10.75
C LYS A 48 5.57 -11.27 -9.57
N MET A 49 4.28 -11.23 -9.24
CA MET A 49 3.70 -11.99 -8.12
C MET A 49 4.00 -13.49 -8.29
N LYS A 50 3.75 -14.04 -9.48
CA LYS A 50 4.01 -15.45 -9.78
C LYS A 50 5.49 -15.80 -9.69
N ALA A 51 6.38 -14.97 -10.21
CA ALA A 51 7.83 -15.21 -10.11
C ALA A 51 8.33 -15.26 -8.66
N LEU A 52 7.80 -14.41 -7.77
CA LEU A 52 8.15 -14.44 -6.34
C LEU A 52 7.56 -15.68 -5.64
N ALA A 53 6.30 -16.02 -5.96
CA ALA A 53 5.67 -17.24 -5.45
C ALA A 53 6.45 -18.50 -5.85
N ASP A 54 6.88 -18.58 -7.11
CA ASP A 54 7.65 -19.71 -7.67
C ASP A 54 9.04 -19.82 -7.05
N ALA A 55 9.62 -18.69 -6.64
CA ALA A 55 10.88 -18.65 -5.88
C ALA A 55 10.70 -18.98 -4.38
N GLY A 56 9.48 -19.31 -3.93
CA GLY A 56 9.18 -19.74 -2.56
C GLY A 56 8.85 -18.61 -1.59
N TYR A 57 8.67 -17.37 -2.06
CA TYR A 57 8.21 -16.26 -1.22
C TYR A 57 6.68 -16.29 -1.12
N PRO A 58 6.09 -16.35 0.08
CA PRO A 58 4.63 -16.32 0.22
C PRO A 58 4.04 -15.06 -0.42
N GLN A 59 3.06 -15.25 -1.29
CA GLN A 59 2.48 -14.20 -2.11
C GLN A 59 0.96 -14.30 -2.12
N ALA A 60 0.31 -13.15 -2.00
CA ALA A 60 -1.13 -12.94 -2.11
C ALA A 60 -1.43 -11.67 -2.93
N LEU A 61 -2.71 -11.46 -3.25
CA LEU A 61 -3.17 -10.33 -4.05
C LEU A 61 -4.29 -9.56 -3.33
N ILE A 62 -4.36 -8.26 -3.56
CA ILE A 62 -5.49 -7.40 -3.21
C ILE A 62 -6.15 -6.93 -4.53
N PRO A 63 -7.48 -7.10 -4.68
CA PRO A 63 -8.18 -6.70 -5.88
C PRO A 63 -8.20 -5.17 -6.08
N PRO A 64 -8.39 -4.69 -7.32
CA PRO A 64 -8.61 -3.26 -7.56
C PRO A 64 -9.93 -2.78 -6.94
N GLN A 65 -10.05 -1.48 -6.74
CA GLN A 65 -11.30 -0.86 -6.28
C GLN A 65 -12.22 -0.49 -7.45
N GLU A 66 -13.50 -0.31 -7.16
CA GLU A 66 -14.49 0.20 -8.11
C GLU A 66 -14.07 1.56 -8.67
N ARG A 67 -13.97 1.64 -9.99
CA ARG A 67 -13.61 2.86 -10.73
C ARG A 67 -14.36 2.86 -12.07
N PRO A 68 -14.92 4.01 -12.53
CA PRO A 68 -14.99 5.32 -11.87
C PRO A 68 -15.78 5.30 -10.56
N ASN A 69 -15.35 6.03 -9.53
CA ASN A 69 -16.07 6.11 -8.25
C ASN A 69 -17.27 7.08 -8.38
N ILE A 70 -18.40 6.55 -8.85
CA ILE A 70 -19.65 7.30 -9.03
C ILE A 70 -20.20 7.85 -7.70
N PRO A 71 -20.19 7.10 -6.58
CA PRO A 71 -20.64 7.65 -5.29
C PRO A 71 -19.90 8.94 -4.90
N LEU A 72 -18.59 9.02 -5.16
CA LEU A 72 -17.81 10.23 -4.89
C LEU A 72 -18.20 11.40 -5.81
N LEU A 73 -18.50 11.16 -7.09
CA LEU A 73 -19.02 12.21 -7.97
C LEU A 73 -20.36 12.76 -7.45
N ARG A 74 -21.22 11.88 -6.93
CA ARG A 74 -22.49 12.30 -6.31
C ARG A 74 -22.28 13.19 -5.10
N GLN A 75 -21.31 12.85 -4.24
CA GLN A 75 -20.95 13.68 -3.08
C GLN A 75 -20.44 15.08 -3.46
N ILE A 76 -19.90 15.25 -4.67
CA ILE A 76 -19.38 16.54 -5.17
C ILE A 76 -20.47 17.34 -5.89
N GLY A 77 -21.68 16.80 -6.04
CA GLY A 77 -22.86 17.51 -6.56
C GLY A 77 -23.36 17.04 -7.92
N PHE A 78 -22.76 16.00 -8.52
CA PHE A 78 -23.30 15.40 -9.75
C PHE A 78 -24.52 14.51 -9.42
N SER A 79 -25.60 14.62 -10.19
CA SER A 79 -26.85 13.88 -9.95
C SER A 79 -27.42 13.26 -11.23
N GLY A 80 -28.31 12.27 -11.08
CA GLY A 80 -28.91 11.50 -12.19
C GLY A 80 -28.63 10.00 -12.08
N SER A 81 -28.81 9.25 -13.18
CA SER A 81 -28.29 7.87 -13.30
C SER A 81 -26.76 7.85 -13.31
N ASP A 82 -26.14 6.68 -13.18
CA ASP A 82 -24.67 6.57 -13.20
C ASP A 82 -24.07 7.07 -14.51
N GLU A 83 -24.73 6.78 -15.65
CA GLU A 83 -24.35 7.26 -16.97
C GLU A 83 -24.46 8.80 -17.06
N GLN A 84 -25.54 9.38 -16.53
CA GLN A 84 -25.73 10.83 -16.52
C GLN A 84 -24.71 11.54 -15.63
N VAL A 85 -24.38 10.95 -14.47
CA VAL A 85 -23.32 11.47 -13.59
C VAL A 85 -21.98 11.44 -14.31
N LEU A 86 -21.66 10.35 -15.00
CA LEU A 86 -20.43 10.20 -15.77
C LEU A 86 -20.36 11.21 -16.92
N GLU A 87 -21.42 11.36 -17.70
CA GLU A 87 -21.50 12.31 -18.81
C GLU A 87 -21.32 13.76 -18.33
N LYS A 88 -22.01 14.14 -17.25
CA LYS A 88 -21.89 15.47 -16.65
C LYS A 88 -20.47 15.72 -16.14
N ALA A 89 -19.86 14.77 -15.42
CA ALA A 89 -18.50 14.89 -14.94
C ALA A 89 -17.49 15.00 -16.10
N ALA A 90 -17.66 14.22 -17.16
CA ALA A 90 -16.80 14.27 -18.34
C ALA A 90 -16.85 15.65 -19.04
N ARG A 91 -18.04 16.24 -19.16
CA ARG A 91 -18.22 17.55 -19.83
C ARG A 91 -17.81 18.74 -18.96
N GLN A 92 -18.16 18.72 -17.67
CA GLN A 92 -18.04 19.87 -16.79
C GLN A 92 -16.72 19.90 -16.01
N ALA A 93 -16.18 18.72 -15.65
CA ALA A 93 -14.98 18.61 -14.83
C ALA A 93 -14.17 17.33 -15.15
N PRO A 94 -13.59 17.21 -16.36
CA PRO A 94 -12.87 16.01 -16.78
C PRO A 94 -11.67 15.64 -15.89
N GLU A 95 -11.02 16.61 -15.24
CA GLU A 95 -9.95 16.37 -14.26
C GLU A 95 -10.47 15.68 -12.99
N LEU A 96 -11.70 15.99 -12.54
CA LEU A 96 -12.34 15.26 -11.44
C LEU A 96 -12.70 13.83 -11.86
N LEU A 97 -13.20 13.65 -13.08
CA LEU A 97 -13.46 12.32 -13.62
C LEU A 97 -12.19 11.45 -13.62
N SER A 98 -11.06 12.03 -14.06
CA SER A 98 -9.77 11.36 -13.99
C SER A 98 -9.38 11.00 -12.55
N ALA A 99 -9.54 11.92 -11.60
CA ALA A 99 -9.23 11.69 -10.20
C ALA A 99 -10.05 10.55 -9.59
N VAL A 100 -11.36 10.50 -9.84
CA VAL A 100 -12.23 9.42 -9.33
C VAL A 100 -12.08 8.10 -10.09
N SER A 101 -11.35 8.10 -11.21
CA SER A 101 -11.07 6.92 -12.05
C SER A 101 -9.65 6.37 -11.87
N SER A 102 -8.84 6.97 -10.98
CA SER A 102 -7.46 6.54 -10.78
C SER A 102 -7.36 5.10 -10.25
N ALA A 103 -6.50 4.29 -10.84
CA ALA A 103 -6.16 2.94 -10.37
C ALA A 103 -5.10 2.94 -9.24
N SER A 104 -4.99 4.04 -8.48
CA SER A 104 -3.94 4.23 -7.46
C SER A 104 -3.96 3.24 -6.30
N SER A 105 -5.09 2.57 -6.08
CA SER A 105 -5.21 1.50 -5.07
C SER A 105 -4.29 0.31 -5.34
N MET A 106 -3.75 0.16 -6.55
CA MET A 106 -2.72 -0.85 -6.86
C MET A 106 -1.45 -0.70 -6.01
N TRP A 107 -1.17 0.51 -5.50
CA TRP A 107 -0.04 0.77 -4.63
C TRP A 107 -0.39 0.47 -3.16
N VAL A 108 -0.60 -0.82 -2.88
CA VAL A 108 -1.05 -1.34 -1.58
C VAL A 108 -0.06 -1.12 -0.45
N ALA A 109 1.19 -0.81 -0.76
CA ALA A 109 2.18 -0.33 0.21
C ALA A 109 1.73 0.93 0.97
N ASN A 110 0.73 1.64 0.46
CA ASN A 110 0.10 2.75 1.14
C ASN A 110 -1.28 2.43 1.72
N ALA A 111 -1.80 1.20 1.56
CA ALA A 111 -3.15 0.83 1.98
C ALA A 111 -3.31 0.87 3.50
N ALA A 112 -2.35 0.32 4.23
CA ALA A 112 -2.37 0.25 5.69
C ALA A 112 -0.94 0.21 6.27
N THR A 113 -0.85 0.38 7.58
CA THR A 113 0.33 0.04 8.37
C THR A 113 0.06 -1.27 9.12
N VAL A 114 0.99 -2.21 9.06
CA VAL A 114 0.87 -3.51 9.74
C VAL A 114 1.77 -3.55 10.96
N SER A 115 1.20 -3.99 12.09
CA SER A 115 1.94 -4.41 13.28
C SER A 115 1.86 -5.93 13.40
N PRO A 116 2.97 -6.67 13.24
CA PRO A 116 3.00 -8.10 13.51
C PRO A 116 2.55 -8.44 14.93
N SER A 117 2.02 -9.65 15.11
CA SER A 117 1.59 -10.15 16.42
C SER A 117 2.69 -10.09 17.50
N ALA A 118 3.94 -10.32 17.11
CA ALA A 118 5.07 -10.28 18.02
C ALA A 118 5.38 -8.88 18.57
N ASP A 119 4.89 -7.83 17.91
CA ASP A 119 5.11 -6.43 18.26
C ASP A 119 3.85 -5.80 18.90
N SER A 120 2.72 -6.53 18.92
CA SER A 120 1.46 -6.09 19.50
C SER A 120 1.33 -6.46 20.98
N LEU A 121 0.57 -5.67 21.74
CA LEU A 121 0.33 -5.93 23.18
C LEU A 121 -0.62 -7.10 23.43
N ASP A 122 -1.57 -7.34 22.52
CA ASP A 122 -2.60 -8.38 22.65
C ASP A 122 -2.27 -9.67 21.86
N GLY A 123 -1.11 -9.70 21.18
CA GLY A 123 -0.66 -10.84 20.40
C GLY A 123 -1.38 -11.01 19.05
N ARG A 124 -2.14 -10.01 18.57
CA ARG A 124 -2.81 -10.03 17.26
C ARG A 124 -2.02 -9.27 16.20
N VAL A 125 -2.27 -9.55 14.93
CA VAL A 125 -1.77 -8.71 13.83
C VAL A 125 -2.69 -7.50 13.70
N HIS A 126 -2.16 -6.29 13.86
CA HIS A 126 -2.94 -5.06 13.67
C HIS A 126 -2.71 -4.50 12.27
N LEU A 127 -3.79 -4.10 11.61
CA LEU A 127 -3.76 -3.39 10.33
C LEU A 127 -4.51 -2.07 10.49
N THR A 128 -3.82 -0.93 10.40
CA THR A 128 -4.46 0.39 10.45
C THR A 128 -4.49 1.00 9.05
N VAL A 129 -5.70 1.23 8.53
CA VAL A 129 -5.90 1.79 7.18
C VAL A 129 -5.33 3.20 7.10
N ALA A 130 -4.67 3.53 6.00
CA ALA A 130 -4.16 4.87 5.77
C ALA A 130 -5.26 5.78 5.20
N ASN A 131 -5.38 7.01 5.70
CA ASN A 131 -6.38 7.96 5.19
C ASN A 131 -6.00 8.62 3.87
N LEU A 132 -4.70 8.65 3.52
CA LEU A 132 -4.18 9.18 2.26
C LEU A 132 -4.64 10.61 1.92
N ASN A 133 -4.87 11.41 2.97
CA ASN A 133 -5.52 12.72 2.88
C ASN A 133 -4.80 13.75 2.00
N ASP A 134 -3.50 13.56 1.73
CA ASP A 134 -2.70 14.48 0.92
C ASP A 134 -3.15 14.53 -0.54
N LYS A 135 -3.72 13.45 -1.09
CA LYS A 135 -4.07 13.33 -2.51
C LYS A 135 -5.53 12.93 -2.66
N PHE A 136 -6.34 13.81 -3.24
CA PHE A 136 -7.79 13.61 -3.39
C PHE A 136 -8.17 12.26 -4.02
N HIS A 137 -7.53 11.89 -5.15
CA HIS A 137 -7.77 10.61 -5.84
C HIS A 137 -7.43 9.37 -5.01
N ARG A 138 -6.68 9.53 -3.92
CA ARG A 138 -6.31 8.46 -2.99
C ARG A 138 -7.08 8.50 -1.68
N ALA A 139 -7.54 9.67 -1.24
CA ALA A 139 -8.28 9.82 0.00
C ALA A 139 -9.58 9.02 0.01
N SER A 140 -10.17 8.79 -1.16
CA SER A 140 -11.35 7.94 -1.35
C SER A 140 -11.07 6.43 -1.27
N GLU A 141 -9.81 5.99 -1.23
CA GLU A 141 -9.44 4.58 -1.17
C GLU A 141 -9.80 3.95 0.20
N ALA A 142 -9.76 4.72 1.28
CA ALA A 142 -9.77 4.20 2.64
C ALA A 142 -10.98 3.30 2.99
N PRO A 143 -12.26 3.68 2.69
CA PRO A 143 -13.41 2.85 3.07
C PRO A 143 -13.39 1.48 2.38
N THR A 144 -13.11 1.45 1.08
CA THR A 144 -13.01 0.19 0.32
C THR A 144 -11.81 -0.64 0.77
N THR A 145 -10.67 0.00 1.05
CA THR A 145 -9.49 -0.69 1.60
C THR A 145 -9.80 -1.34 2.94
N GLU A 146 -10.52 -0.67 3.84
CA GLU A 146 -10.93 -1.26 5.11
C GLU A 146 -11.81 -2.50 4.91
N ALA A 147 -12.83 -2.39 4.05
CA ALA A 147 -13.73 -3.50 3.74
C ALA A 147 -12.96 -4.69 3.15
N LEU A 148 -12.03 -4.44 2.22
CA LEU A 148 -11.19 -5.48 1.64
C LEU A 148 -10.29 -6.15 2.68
N LEU A 149 -9.66 -5.38 3.57
CA LEU A 149 -8.79 -5.95 4.60
C LEU A 149 -9.59 -6.79 5.60
N ARG A 150 -10.80 -6.36 5.99
CA ARG A 150 -11.70 -7.18 6.84
C ARG A 150 -12.11 -8.47 6.14
N ALA A 151 -12.38 -8.42 4.84
CA ALA A 151 -12.71 -9.62 4.06
C ALA A 151 -11.53 -10.59 3.89
N ILE A 152 -10.31 -10.07 3.74
CA ILE A 152 -9.08 -10.87 3.59
C ILE A 152 -8.62 -11.46 4.95
N PHE A 153 -8.82 -10.71 6.03
CA PHE A 153 -8.40 -11.08 7.40
C PHE A 153 -9.60 -11.17 8.35
N PRO A 154 -10.51 -12.14 8.17
CA PRO A 154 -11.79 -12.19 8.89
C PRO A 154 -11.68 -12.73 10.32
N ASP A 155 -10.60 -13.42 10.68
CA ASP A 155 -10.41 -14.00 12.02
C ASP A 155 -10.03 -12.91 13.04
N GLU A 156 -11.03 -12.36 13.73
CA GLU A 156 -10.85 -11.27 14.70
C GLU A 156 -10.05 -11.67 15.96
N GLN A 157 -9.88 -12.98 16.21
CA GLN A 157 -9.01 -13.48 17.27
C GLN A 157 -7.53 -13.36 16.89
N ARG A 158 -7.21 -13.27 15.59
CA ARG A 158 -5.85 -13.15 15.07
C ARG A 158 -5.54 -11.79 14.47
N PHE A 159 -6.54 -11.10 13.94
CA PHE A 159 -6.39 -9.87 13.19
C PHE A 159 -7.26 -8.76 13.77
N ALA A 160 -6.69 -7.58 13.93
CA ALA A 160 -7.42 -6.38 14.30
C ALA A 160 -7.28 -5.34 13.17
N VAL A 161 -8.34 -5.15 12.38
CA VAL A 161 -8.39 -4.12 11.34
C VAL A 161 -8.99 -2.84 11.92
N HIS A 162 -8.21 -1.76 11.88
CA HIS A 162 -8.58 -0.43 12.37
C HIS A 162 -8.91 0.48 11.20
N GLY A 163 -9.98 1.25 11.34
CA GLY A 163 -10.34 2.28 10.38
C GLY A 163 -9.28 3.36 10.24
N ALA A 164 -9.37 4.11 9.15
CA ALA A 164 -8.42 5.19 8.90
C ALA A 164 -8.58 6.33 9.90
N LEU A 165 -7.47 6.97 10.28
CA LEU A 165 -7.52 8.18 11.10
C LEU A 165 -8.39 9.26 10.45
N PRO A 166 -9.02 10.15 11.25
CA PRO A 166 -9.80 11.28 10.73
C PRO A 166 -9.04 12.07 9.66
N ARG A 167 -9.75 12.61 8.68
CA ARG A 167 -9.16 13.27 7.50
C ARG A 167 -8.79 14.74 7.75
N TYR A 168 -7.94 14.99 8.74
CA TYR A 168 -7.30 16.28 8.95
C TYR A 168 -5.89 16.31 8.35
N ARG A 169 -5.35 17.50 8.10
CA ARG A 169 -3.98 17.63 7.59
C ARG A 169 -2.94 17.16 8.60
N CYS A 170 -3.17 17.39 9.89
CA CYS A 170 -2.28 16.96 10.98
C CYS A 170 -2.28 15.44 11.20
N SER A 171 -3.32 14.73 10.76
CA SER A 171 -3.46 13.27 10.88
C SER A 171 -3.17 12.55 9.56
N ALA A 172 -2.53 13.22 8.60
CA ALA A 172 -2.22 12.63 7.30
C ALA A 172 -1.30 11.41 7.47
N MET A 173 -1.83 10.23 7.13
CA MET A 173 -1.07 8.98 7.10
C MET A 173 -0.90 8.51 5.68
N LYS A 174 0.35 8.28 5.29
CA LYS A 174 0.73 7.50 4.11
C LYS A 174 1.06 6.11 4.64
N GLY A 175 0.38 5.05 4.20
CA GLY A 175 0.77 3.68 4.59
C GLY A 175 2.26 3.43 4.28
N ARG A 176 2.90 2.53 5.03
CA ARG A 176 4.37 2.43 5.04
C ARG A 176 4.86 1.38 4.04
N GLN A 177 5.73 1.80 3.11
CA GLN A 177 6.30 0.95 2.04
C GLN A 177 7.17 -0.22 2.51
N THR A 178 7.70 -0.12 3.73
CA THR A 178 8.40 -1.17 4.45
C THR A 178 8.29 -0.84 5.94
N THR A 179 7.60 -1.66 6.72
CA THR A 179 7.91 -1.77 8.15
C THR A 179 9.23 -2.51 8.23
N THR A 180 10.34 -1.81 8.49
CA THR A 180 11.59 -2.48 8.86
C THR A 180 11.42 -3.04 10.26
N ALA A 181 10.86 -4.25 10.36
CA ALA A 181 11.02 -5.06 11.55
C ALA A 181 12.48 -5.55 11.55
N SER A 182 13.34 -4.88 12.32
CA SER A 182 14.68 -5.41 12.60
C SER A 182 14.48 -6.64 13.47
N ALA A 183 14.36 -7.81 12.83
CA ALA A 183 14.40 -9.09 13.52
C ALA A 183 15.81 -9.31 14.09
N ALA A 184 16.09 -8.70 15.24
CA ALA A 184 17.03 -9.30 16.16
C ALA A 184 16.46 -10.69 16.49
N THR A 185 17.31 -11.70 16.39
CA THR A 185 16.99 -13.11 16.64
C THR A 185 16.35 -13.29 18.03
N THR A 186 15.03 -13.17 18.12
CA THR A 186 14.28 -13.53 19.33
C THR A 186 13.16 -14.46 18.92
N ALA A 187 13.22 -15.67 19.45
CA ALA A 187 12.38 -16.81 19.16
C ALA A 187 10.93 -16.63 19.66
N ARG A 188 10.18 -15.69 19.07
CA ARG A 188 8.73 -15.59 19.27
C ARG A 188 7.99 -15.89 17.97
N PRO A 189 6.89 -16.68 18.01
CA PRO A 189 6.05 -16.90 16.84
C PRO A 189 5.44 -15.56 16.42
N ALA A 190 5.77 -15.10 15.21
CA ALA A 190 5.19 -13.89 14.63
C ALA A 190 4.38 -14.24 13.38
N CYS A 191 3.50 -13.36 12.95
CA CYS A 191 2.97 -13.34 11.58
C CYS A 191 3.26 -11.94 11.05
N SER A 192 4.02 -11.82 9.95
CA SER A 192 4.35 -10.53 9.36
C SER A 192 3.70 -10.44 7.99
N CYS A 193 2.85 -9.44 7.76
CA CYS A 193 2.31 -9.14 6.43
C CYS A 193 3.00 -7.89 5.91
N LEU A 194 3.62 -7.97 4.73
CA LEU A 194 4.25 -6.84 4.08
C LEU A 194 3.44 -6.47 2.83
N PHE A 195 3.05 -5.20 2.73
CA PHE A 195 2.45 -4.65 1.51
C PHE A 195 3.58 -4.05 0.66
N THR A 196 3.87 -4.62 -0.51
CA THR A 196 4.90 -4.08 -1.40
C THR A 196 4.28 -3.35 -2.58
N ALA A 197 4.90 -2.24 -2.99
CA ALA A 197 4.58 -1.54 -4.23
C ALA A 197 5.78 -1.71 -5.17
N ALA A 198 5.53 -2.20 -6.38
CA ALA A 198 6.58 -2.37 -7.38
C ALA A 198 7.06 -0.99 -7.87
N SER A 199 8.33 -0.65 -7.62
CA SER A 199 9.09 0.24 -8.48
C SER A 199 10.17 -0.57 -9.21
N ARG A 200 10.39 -0.26 -10.49
CA ARG A 200 11.43 -0.92 -11.30
C ARG A 200 12.79 -0.71 -10.62
N GLY A 201 13.50 -1.80 -10.35
CA GLY A 201 14.92 -1.77 -9.95
C GLY A 201 15.20 -1.74 -8.44
N ALA A 202 14.43 -2.47 -7.62
CA ALA A 202 14.77 -2.64 -6.21
C ALA A 202 16.10 -3.41 -6.05
N LYS A 203 17.22 -2.69 -5.90
CA LYS A 203 18.42 -3.23 -5.26
C LYS A 203 18.03 -3.57 -3.82
N ILE A 204 18.04 -4.85 -3.48
CA ILE A 204 17.96 -5.32 -2.10
C ILE A 204 19.21 -4.80 -1.39
N ILE A 205 19.09 -3.71 -0.65
CA ILE A 205 20.15 -3.25 0.24
C ILE A 205 20.19 -4.24 1.41
N ARG A 206 21.05 -5.26 1.31
CA ARG A 206 21.45 -6.03 2.48
C ARG A 206 22.27 -5.10 3.37
N CYS A 207 21.72 -4.75 4.53
CA CYS A 207 22.51 -4.11 5.58
C CYS A 207 23.55 -5.13 6.06
N ALA A 208 24.79 -4.98 5.58
CA ALA A 208 25.92 -5.72 6.12
C ALA A 208 26.19 -5.19 7.53
N THR A 209 25.87 -5.99 8.54
CA THR A 209 26.26 -5.72 9.92
C THR A 209 27.78 -5.77 10.04
N ARG A 210 28.44 -4.61 9.93
CA ARG A 210 29.81 -4.44 10.42
C ARG A 210 29.78 -4.65 11.93
N ARG A 211 30.14 -5.85 12.38
CA ARG A 211 30.45 -6.13 13.79
C ARG A 211 31.60 -5.20 14.19
N GLY A 212 31.31 -4.17 14.98
CA GLY A 212 32.33 -3.37 15.63
C GLY A 212 33.20 -4.27 16.50
N ARG A 213 34.50 -4.35 16.17
CA ARG A 213 35.51 -4.92 17.07
C ARG A 213 35.51 -4.08 18.35
N ARG A 214 35.13 -4.68 19.47
CA ARG A 214 35.38 -4.10 20.79
C ARG A 214 36.89 -4.01 21.01
N SER A 215 37.43 -2.80 21.10
CA SER A 215 38.77 -2.56 21.60
C SER A 215 38.81 -2.87 23.10
N ARG A 216 39.67 -3.81 23.50
CA ARG A 216 40.00 -4.07 24.92
C ARG A 216 40.79 -2.87 25.48
N PRO A 217 40.58 -2.45 26.73
CA PRO A 217 41.44 -1.46 27.36
C PRO A 217 42.81 -2.08 27.69
N ALA A 218 43.88 -1.29 27.49
CA ALA A 218 45.24 -1.68 27.79
C ALA A 218 45.48 -1.79 29.31
N ARG A 219 46.20 -2.84 29.74
CA ARG A 219 46.75 -2.93 31.10
C ARG A 219 47.96 -1.99 31.23
N PRO A 220 48.19 -1.38 32.41
CA PRO A 220 49.45 -0.69 32.68
C PRO A 220 50.56 -1.71 33.00
N SER A 221 51.78 -1.45 32.53
CA SER A 221 52.99 -2.19 32.91
C SER A 221 53.58 -1.62 34.21
N PRO A 222 54.16 -2.45 35.09
CA PRO A 222 54.88 -1.99 36.28
C PRO A 222 56.31 -1.53 35.91
N ALA A 223 56.85 -0.62 36.71
CA ALA A 223 58.28 -0.31 36.79
C ALA A 223 58.95 -1.23 37.81
#